data_AF-A0A6J7HIM8-F1
#
_entry.id   AF-A0A6J7HIM8-F1
#
_cell.length_a   1.000
_cell.length_b   1.000
_cell.length_c   1.000
_cell.angle_alpha   90.00
_cell.angle_beta   90.00
_cell.angle_gamma   90.00
#
_symmetry.space_group_name_H-M   'P 1'
#
loop_
_entity.id
_entity.type
_entity.pdbx_description
1 polymer ?
#
loop_
_entity_poly.entity_id
_entity_poly.type
_entity_poly.pdbx_seq_one_letter_code
_entity_poly.pdbx_strand_id
1 'polypeptide(L)'
;MTPTLTPPAVGMAGAIAWASVHHGFTRSPRHLAGIATLLSAAGIATVRPSTSGLMPRRSIHDRGHLTRRAIERAVHAEVQGLGDLPWIGIGHSAGSAVALLEAAVRLENGFSVAGVILLDGTDTIGGVAKLPDAPILLISNPPSKCNAQGALTERIRESREGFVGLTIEGGGHGDAERIGSGGPGHVPAIYRFACGDHSAAEDVAIAESLLRGWVVDLALGRELTLRPGHAVVSGWVLADRVAEI
;
A
#
# COMPACT_ATOMS: atom_id res chain seq x y z
N MET A 1 -1.55 -12.61 -26.01
CA MET A 1 -0.41 -11.93 -25.37
C MET A 1 -0.44 -12.25 -23.90
N THR A 2 0.38 -13.22 -23.49
CA THR A 2 0.67 -13.51 -22.07
C THR A 2 1.31 -12.25 -21.50
N PRO A 3 0.81 -11.67 -20.39
CA PRO A 3 1.53 -10.58 -19.75
C PRO A 3 2.89 -11.15 -19.37
N THR A 4 3.95 -10.63 -19.97
CA THR A 4 5.31 -10.86 -19.49
C THR A 4 5.32 -10.34 -18.06
N LEU A 5 5.33 -11.24 -17.09
CA LEU A 5 5.81 -10.92 -15.75
C LEU A 5 7.24 -10.47 -15.99
N THR A 6 7.47 -9.16 -16.09
CA THR A 6 8.82 -8.63 -16.04
C THR A 6 9.41 -9.21 -14.76
N PRO A 7 10.47 -10.04 -14.82
CA PRO A 7 11.05 -10.60 -13.61
C PRO A 7 11.41 -9.42 -12.72
N PRO A 8 11.03 -9.41 -11.43
CA PRO A 8 11.40 -8.32 -10.56
C PRO A 8 12.93 -8.22 -10.57
N ALA A 9 13.43 -7.04 -10.97
CA ALA A 9 14.79 -6.68 -10.66
C ALA A 9 14.89 -6.59 -9.12
N VAL A 10 15.95 -7.21 -8.59
CA VAL A 10 16.49 -7.15 -7.21
C VAL A 10 16.16 -8.34 -6.29
N GLY A 11 17.18 -9.18 -6.07
CA GLY A 11 17.60 -9.73 -4.76
C GLY A 11 16.66 -10.67 -4.02
N MET A 12 16.33 -11.85 -4.57
CA MET A 12 15.58 -12.87 -3.80
C MET A 12 16.43 -13.55 -2.70
N ALA A 13 17.76 -13.58 -2.84
CA ALA A 13 18.63 -14.16 -1.83
C ALA A 13 18.69 -13.24 -0.60
N GLY A 14 18.17 -13.72 0.54
CA GLY A 14 18.20 -13.01 1.82
C GLY A 14 17.01 -12.06 2.06
N ALA A 15 15.96 -12.12 1.24
CA ALA A 15 14.73 -11.37 1.52
C ALA A 15 14.06 -11.89 2.80
N ILE A 16 13.65 -10.98 3.68
CA ILE A 16 12.95 -11.31 4.94
C ILE A 16 11.42 -11.37 4.78
N ALA A 17 10.92 -10.76 3.70
CA ALA A 17 9.51 -10.72 3.32
C ALA A 17 9.41 -10.37 1.84
N TRP A 18 8.20 -10.41 1.29
CA TRP A 18 7.93 -9.83 -0.02
C TRP A 18 6.64 -9.03 -0.04
N ALA A 19 6.57 -8.05 -0.94
CA ALA A 19 5.44 -7.14 -1.04
C ALA A 19 4.88 -7.07 -2.46
N SER A 20 3.56 -6.97 -2.59
CA SER A 20 2.93 -6.49 -3.84
C SER A 20 2.47 -5.04 -3.70
N VAL A 21 2.97 -4.18 -4.59
CA VAL A 21 2.80 -2.73 -4.54
C VAL A 21 1.91 -2.27 -5.69
N HIS A 22 0.70 -1.79 -5.36
CA HIS A 22 -0.37 -1.49 -6.29
C HIS A 22 -0.56 0.02 -6.49
N HIS A 23 -0.56 0.43 -7.75
CA HIS A 23 -0.72 1.83 -8.14
C HIS A 23 -2.20 2.24 -8.22
N GLY A 24 -2.46 3.55 -8.18
CA GLY A 24 -3.78 4.14 -8.35
C GLY A 24 -4.36 4.06 -9.77
N PHE A 25 -5.59 4.55 -9.95
CA PHE A 25 -6.25 4.65 -11.26
C PHE A 25 -5.48 5.59 -12.19
N THR A 26 -5.43 5.28 -13.49
CA THR A 26 -4.59 5.95 -14.52
C THR A 26 -3.08 5.89 -14.31
N ARG A 27 -2.61 5.24 -13.22
CA ARG A 27 -1.19 5.06 -12.93
C ARG A 27 -0.66 3.75 -13.48
N SER A 28 0.63 3.55 -13.27
CA SER A 28 1.36 2.36 -13.68
C SER A 28 2.48 2.05 -12.67
N PRO A 29 3.05 0.83 -12.69
CA PRO A 29 4.09 0.38 -11.75
C PRO A 29 5.29 1.31 -11.58
N ARG A 30 5.64 2.09 -12.62
CA ARG A 30 6.80 3.00 -12.60
C ARG A 30 6.64 4.14 -11.59
N HIS A 31 5.41 4.56 -11.31
CA HIS A 31 5.15 5.70 -10.41
C HIS A 31 5.41 5.34 -8.94
N LEU A 32 5.46 4.04 -8.61
CA LEU A 32 5.79 3.54 -7.28
C LEU A 32 7.21 2.94 -7.24
N ALA A 33 8.11 3.39 -8.11
CA ALA A 33 9.49 2.89 -8.15
C ALA A 33 10.29 3.24 -6.90
N GLY A 34 10.11 4.45 -6.35
CA GLY A 34 10.78 4.84 -5.12
C GLY A 34 10.36 3.99 -3.91
N ILE A 35 9.08 3.59 -3.82
CA ILE A 35 8.62 2.61 -2.84
C ILE A 35 9.39 1.29 -2.99
N ALA A 36 9.52 0.75 -4.21
CA ALA A 36 10.28 -0.49 -4.41
C ALA A 36 11.75 -0.36 -4.01
N THR A 37 12.38 0.79 -4.27
CA THR A 37 13.75 1.08 -3.81
C THR A 37 13.83 1.09 -2.28
N LEU A 38 12.86 1.72 -1.61
CA LEU A 38 12.77 1.75 -0.15
C LEU A 38 12.61 0.35 0.45
N LEU A 39 11.72 -0.46 -0.12
CA LEU A 39 11.47 -1.84 0.31
C LEU A 39 12.70 -2.73 0.11
N SER A 40 13.37 -2.59 -1.04
CA SER A 40 14.60 -3.31 -1.30
C SER A 40 15.70 -2.95 -0.30
N ALA A 41 15.83 -1.68 0.07
CA ALA A 41 16.78 -1.25 1.11
C ALA A 41 16.45 -1.81 2.51
N ALA A 42 15.21 -2.25 2.72
CA ALA A 42 14.75 -2.93 3.94
C ALA A 42 14.81 -4.47 3.85
N GLY A 43 15.38 -5.04 2.77
CA GLY A 43 15.46 -6.49 2.58
C GLY A 43 14.13 -7.14 2.16
N ILE A 44 13.22 -6.37 1.54
CA ILE A 44 11.90 -6.85 1.10
C ILE A 44 11.88 -7.00 -0.43
N ALA A 45 11.61 -8.20 -0.91
CA ALA A 45 11.41 -8.45 -2.34
C ALA A 45 10.12 -7.80 -2.80
N THR A 46 10.13 -7.11 -3.94
CA THR A 46 8.97 -6.29 -4.36
C THR A 46 8.45 -6.66 -5.74
N VAL A 47 7.14 -6.90 -5.83
CA VAL A 47 6.40 -7.06 -7.09
C VAL A 47 5.51 -5.84 -7.31
N ARG A 48 5.56 -5.22 -8.49
CA ARG A 48 4.70 -4.08 -8.86
C ARG A 48 3.84 -4.44 -10.06
N PRO A 49 2.69 -5.10 -9.86
CA PRO A 49 1.85 -5.51 -10.96
C PRO A 49 1.22 -4.30 -11.65
N SER A 50 1.11 -4.36 -12.97
CA SER A 50 0.25 -3.43 -13.71
C SER A 50 -1.20 -3.88 -13.54
N THR A 51 -2.01 -3.06 -12.87
CA THR A 51 -3.43 -3.35 -12.61
C THR A 51 -4.37 -2.53 -13.50
N SER A 52 -3.83 -1.56 -14.24
CA SER A 52 -4.57 -0.73 -15.19
C SER A 52 -4.49 -1.30 -16.61
N GLY A 53 -5.62 -1.82 -17.11
CA GLY A 53 -5.90 -1.90 -18.53
C GLY A 53 -6.95 -0.84 -18.88
N LEU A 54 -6.80 -0.17 -20.03
CA LEU A 54 -7.84 0.72 -20.58
C LEU A 54 -9.11 -0.05 -21.01
N MET A 55 -9.07 -1.39 -20.98
CA MET A 55 -10.22 -2.22 -21.31
C MET A 55 -11.08 -2.48 -20.06
N PRO A 56 -12.41 -2.28 -20.12
CA PRO A 56 -13.29 -2.44 -18.96
C PRO A 56 -13.15 -3.78 -18.23
N ARG A 57 -12.95 -4.89 -18.96
CA ARG A 57 -12.79 -6.26 -18.43
C ARG A 57 -11.37 -6.60 -17.94
N ARG A 58 -10.50 -5.60 -17.85
CA ARG A 58 -9.11 -5.68 -17.37
C ARG A 58 -8.74 -4.43 -16.57
N SER A 59 -9.76 -3.82 -15.97
CA SER A 59 -9.65 -2.56 -15.25
C SER A 59 -9.37 -2.83 -13.76
N ILE A 60 -8.83 -1.82 -13.08
CA ILE A 60 -8.74 -1.78 -11.61
C ILE A 60 -10.12 -1.78 -10.92
N HIS A 61 -11.19 -1.65 -11.71
CA HIS A 61 -12.58 -1.74 -11.28
C HIS A 61 -13.21 -3.13 -11.46
N ASP A 62 -12.51 -4.06 -12.12
CA ASP A 62 -13.02 -5.42 -12.37
C ASP A 62 -12.56 -6.38 -11.27
N ARG A 63 -13.43 -6.63 -10.29
CA ARG A 63 -13.15 -7.54 -9.17
C ARG A 63 -12.76 -8.94 -9.64
N GLY A 64 -13.47 -9.50 -10.63
CA GLY A 64 -13.20 -10.85 -11.12
C GLY A 64 -11.84 -10.97 -11.81
N HIS A 65 -11.45 -9.94 -12.56
CA HIS A 65 -10.11 -9.82 -13.12
C HIS A 65 -9.05 -9.77 -12.01
N LEU A 66 -9.23 -8.90 -11.02
CA LEU A 66 -8.25 -8.70 -9.94
C LEU A 66 -8.10 -9.93 -9.06
N THR A 67 -9.20 -10.63 -8.73
CA THR A 67 -9.17 -11.90 -7.99
C THR A 67 -8.33 -12.94 -8.73
N ARG A 68 -8.55 -13.13 -10.03
CA ARG A 68 -7.77 -14.08 -10.84
C ARG A 68 -6.28 -13.73 -10.80
N ARG A 69 -5.95 -12.45 -10.96
CA ARG A 69 -4.55 -11.99 -10.93
C ARG A 69 -3.90 -12.14 -9.56
N ALA A 70 -4.66 -11.98 -8.47
CA ALA A 70 -4.16 -12.22 -7.11
C ALA A 70 -3.77 -13.69 -6.92
N ILE A 71 -4.61 -14.63 -7.36
CA ILE A 71 -4.31 -16.07 -7.31
C ILE A 71 -3.08 -16.40 -8.16
N GLU A 72 -3.03 -15.94 -9.41
CA GLU A 72 -1.90 -16.17 -10.31
C GLU A 72 -0.57 -15.67 -9.70
N ARG A 73 -0.59 -14.49 -9.05
CA ARG A 73 0.59 -13.96 -8.35
C ARG A 73 0.97 -14.80 -7.14
N ALA A 74 0.01 -15.26 -6.35
CA ALA A 74 0.28 -16.10 -5.19
C ALA A 74 0.97 -17.40 -5.61
N VAL A 75 0.42 -18.11 -6.59
CA VAL A 75 1.03 -19.32 -7.15
C VAL A 75 2.40 -19.04 -7.76
N HIS A 76 2.56 -17.93 -8.47
CA HIS A 76 3.88 -17.58 -9.02
C HIS A 76 4.90 -17.30 -7.91
N ALA A 77 4.51 -16.66 -6.81
CA ALA A 77 5.40 -16.42 -5.67
C ALA A 77 5.89 -17.73 -5.04
N GLU A 78 5.01 -18.73 -4.87
CA GLU A 78 5.37 -20.08 -4.43
C GLU A 78 6.45 -20.70 -5.34
N VAL A 79 6.23 -20.67 -6.66
CA VAL A 79 7.17 -21.23 -7.65
C VAL A 79 8.53 -20.52 -7.62
N GLN A 80 8.57 -19.25 -7.23
CA GLN A 80 9.80 -18.48 -7.08
C GLN A 80 10.46 -18.63 -5.69
N GLY A 81 9.93 -19.47 -4.80
CA GLY A 81 10.46 -19.66 -3.44
C GLY A 81 10.18 -18.49 -2.50
N LEU A 82 9.17 -17.66 -2.80
CA LEU A 82 8.69 -16.59 -1.93
C LEU A 82 7.49 -17.01 -1.07
N GLY A 83 6.97 -18.22 -1.27
CA GLY A 83 5.77 -18.74 -0.60
C GLY A 83 5.88 -18.78 0.92
N ASP A 84 7.06 -19.18 1.41
CA ASP A 84 7.36 -19.26 2.84
C ASP A 84 7.64 -17.90 3.49
N LEU A 85 7.82 -16.84 2.69
CA LEU A 85 8.09 -15.50 3.19
C LEU A 85 6.78 -14.77 3.51
N PRO A 86 6.73 -13.96 4.59
CA PRO A 86 5.58 -13.13 4.90
C PRO A 86 5.25 -12.19 3.73
N TRP A 87 3.98 -12.15 3.33
CA TRP A 87 3.50 -11.28 2.26
C TRP A 87 2.90 -9.99 2.82
N ILE A 88 3.25 -8.84 2.21
CA ILE A 88 2.69 -7.53 2.55
C ILE A 88 2.00 -6.92 1.32
N GLY A 89 0.74 -6.54 1.46
CA GLY A 89 0.03 -5.77 0.44
C GLY A 89 0.24 -4.27 0.64
N ILE A 90 0.67 -3.53 -0.37
CA ILE A 90 0.79 -2.06 -0.31
C ILE A 90 -0.01 -1.48 -1.46
N GLY A 91 -0.90 -0.54 -1.18
CA GLY A 91 -1.74 0.07 -2.21
C GLY A 91 -1.80 1.58 -2.09
N HIS A 92 -1.77 2.28 -3.21
CA HIS A 92 -2.01 3.72 -3.30
C HIS A 92 -3.31 4.02 -4.03
N SER A 93 -4.13 4.94 -3.50
CA SER A 93 -5.39 5.35 -4.13
C SER A 93 -6.27 4.11 -4.42
N ALA A 94 -6.69 3.89 -5.66
CA ALA A 94 -7.42 2.68 -6.09
C ALA A 94 -6.64 1.36 -5.86
N GLY A 95 -5.31 1.42 -5.83
CA GLY A 95 -4.45 0.29 -5.50
C GLY A 95 -4.67 -0.24 -4.08
N SER A 96 -5.17 0.59 -3.15
CA SER A 96 -5.53 0.16 -1.79
C SER A 96 -6.65 -0.87 -1.79
N ALA A 97 -7.67 -0.70 -2.64
CA ALA A 97 -8.73 -1.69 -2.79
C ALA A 97 -8.20 -3.01 -3.39
N VAL A 98 -7.23 -2.93 -4.30
CA VAL A 98 -6.56 -4.12 -4.87
C VAL A 98 -5.75 -4.85 -3.80
N ALA A 99 -4.99 -4.13 -2.98
CA ALA A 99 -4.20 -4.72 -1.89
C ALA A 99 -5.08 -5.44 -0.86
N LEU A 100 -6.21 -4.83 -0.47
CA LEU A 100 -7.21 -5.45 0.41
C LEU A 100 -7.82 -6.70 -0.21
N LEU A 101 -8.22 -6.63 -1.49
CA LEU A 101 -8.76 -7.79 -2.21
C LEU A 101 -7.73 -8.93 -2.29
N GLU A 102 -6.48 -8.62 -2.63
CA GLU A 102 -5.42 -9.62 -2.74
C GLU A 102 -5.14 -10.27 -1.39
N ALA A 103 -5.11 -9.50 -0.30
CA ALA A 103 -4.98 -10.03 1.05
C ALA A 103 -6.12 -11.01 1.39
N ALA A 104 -7.37 -10.63 1.12
CA ALA A 104 -8.53 -11.49 1.37
C ALA A 104 -8.46 -12.79 0.55
N VAL A 105 -8.14 -12.69 -0.75
CA VAL A 105 -7.98 -13.85 -1.63
C VAL A 105 -6.84 -14.76 -1.15
N ARG A 106 -5.71 -14.19 -0.71
CA ARG A 106 -4.58 -14.97 -0.18
C ARG A 106 -4.99 -15.77 1.06
N LEU A 107 -5.62 -15.11 2.04
CA LEU A 107 -6.10 -15.77 3.27
C LEU A 107 -7.12 -16.87 2.96
N GLU A 108 -8.08 -16.61 2.06
CA GLU A 108 -9.09 -17.59 1.62
C GLU A 108 -8.47 -18.83 0.95
N ASN A 109 -7.26 -18.72 0.42
CA ASN A 109 -6.54 -19.82 -0.23
C ASN A 109 -5.39 -20.37 0.62
N GLY A 110 -5.34 -20.03 1.92
CA GLY A 110 -4.37 -20.57 2.87
C GLY A 110 -2.95 -19.99 2.76
N PHE A 111 -2.77 -18.89 2.01
CA PHE A 111 -1.49 -18.21 1.94
C PHE A 111 -1.29 -17.27 3.13
N SER A 112 -0.04 -17.14 3.59
CA SER A 112 0.32 -16.19 4.64
C SER A 112 0.16 -14.73 4.18
N VAL A 113 -0.31 -13.89 5.09
CA VAL A 113 -0.45 -12.43 4.95
C VAL A 113 0.05 -11.79 6.24
N ALA A 114 1.16 -11.05 6.16
CA ALA A 114 1.71 -10.30 7.28
C ALA A 114 0.87 -9.05 7.58
N GLY A 115 0.38 -8.38 6.55
CA GLY A 115 -0.46 -7.19 6.69
C GLY A 115 -0.67 -6.44 5.39
N VAL A 116 -1.44 -5.35 5.48
CA VAL A 116 -1.75 -4.45 4.36
C VAL A 116 -1.50 -3.01 4.77
N ILE A 117 -0.80 -2.24 3.93
CA ILE A 117 -0.55 -0.81 4.11
C ILE A 117 -1.28 -0.03 3.01
N LEU A 118 -2.17 0.88 3.41
CA LEU A 118 -2.94 1.70 2.49
C LEU A 118 -2.40 3.13 2.51
N LEU A 119 -1.96 3.61 1.35
CA LEU A 119 -1.46 4.95 1.12
C LEU A 119 -2.58 5.77 0.47
N ASP A 120 -3.24 6.60 1.27
CA ASP A 120 -4.31 7.52 0.86
C ASP A 120 -5.35 6.87 -0.09
N GLY A 121 -5.87 5.73 0.36
CA GLY A 121 -6.61 4.80 -0.47
C GLY A 121 -8.03 5.22 -0.81
N THR A 122 -8.58 4.63 -1.87
CA THR A 122 -10.00 4.71 -2.23
C THR A 122 -10.55 3.33 -2.54
N ASP A 123 -11.80 3.06 -2.18
CA ASP A 123 -12.47 1.80 -2.49
C ASP A 123 -13.15 1.84 -3.85
N THR A 124 -12.44 1.37 -4.89
CA THR A 124 -12.93 1.39 -6.26
C THR A 124 -13.65 0.12 -6.70
N ILE A 125 -13.72 -0.91 -5.85
CA ILE A 125 -14.24 -2.25 -6.19
C ILE A 125 -15.15 -2.86 -5.11
N GLY A 126 -15.57 -2.07 -4.12
CA GLY A 126 -16.34 -2.57 -2.98
C GLY A 126 -15.52 -3.53 -2.11
N GLY A 127 -14.20 -3.38 -2.08
CA GLY A 127 -13.25 -4.23 -1.37
C GLY A 127 -13.42 -4.17 0.16
N VAL A 128 -14.02 -3.09 0.68
CA VAL A 128 -14.22 -2.90 2.13
C VAL A 128 -15.29 -3.81 2.72
N ALA A 129 -16.21 -4.35 1.90
CA ALA A 129 -17.28 -5.21 2.38
C ALA A 129 -16.78 -6.50 3.07
N LYS A 130 -15.50 -6.87 2.85
CA LYS A 130 -14.85 -7.98 3.54
C LYS A 130 -13.37 -7.64 3.76
N LEU A 131 -13.07 -6.96 4.87
CA LEU A 131 -11.69 -6.71 5.25
C LEU A 131 -10.97 -8.04 5.55
N PRO A 132 -9.69 -8.20 5.13
CA PRO A 132 -8.92 -9.40 5.43
C PRO A 132 -8.66 -9.52 6.94
N ASP A 133 -8.61 -10.73 7.47
CA ASP A 133 -8.17 -10.97 8.86
C ASP A 133 -6.64 -10.90 8.99
N ALA A 134 -6.10 -9.71 8.70
CA ALA A 134 -4.68 -9.37 8.82
C ALA A 134 -4.52 -7.90 9.23
N PRO A 135 -3.40 -7.49 9.84
CA PRO A 135 -3.14 -6.09 10.17
C PRO A 135 -3.38 -5.15 8.98
N ILE A 136 -4.11 -4.05 9.22
CA ILE A 136 -4.34 -2.98 8.24
C ILE A 136 -3.77 -1.69 8.80
N LEU A 137 -2.84 -1.10 8.05
CA LEU A 137 -2.16 0.14 8.39
C LEU A 137 -2.53 1.24 7.41
N LEU A 138 -2.85 2.43 7.90
CA LEU A 138 -3.29 3.56 7.06
C LEU A 138 -2.30 4.72 7.16
N ILE A 139 -1.81 5.18 6.01
CA ILE A 139 -1.16 6.48 5.87
C ILE A 139 -2.09 7.31 5.00
N SER A 140 -2.89 8.16 5.63
CA SER A 140 -3.92 8.98 4.97
C SER A 140 -3.47 10.43 4.85
N ASN A 141 -4.10 11.13 3.92
CA ASN A 141 -4.02 12.58 3.79
C ASN A 141 -5.41 13.21 4.07
N PRO A 142 -5.53 14.54 4.16
CA PRO A 142 -6.82 15.18 4.34
C PRO A 142 -7.83 14.76 3.26
N PRO A 143 -9.13 14.71 3.58
CA PRO A 143 -10.18 14.43 2.61
C PRO A 143 -10.06 15.32 1.37
N SER A 144 -10.10 14.68 0.19
CA SER A 144 -10.04 15.34 -1.10
C SER A 144 -10.91 14.60 -2.12
N LYS A 145 -11.11 15.19 -3.30
CA LYS A 145 -11.87 14.51 -4.37
C LYS A 145 -11.16 13.23 -4.85
N CYS A 146 -9.83 13.16 -4.74
CA CYS A 146 -9.05 12.04 -5.28
C CYS A 146 -9.02 10.82 -4.36
N ASN A 147 -9.12 11.00 -3.05
CA ASN A 147 -9.27 9.91 -2.08
C ASN A 147 -10.75 9.68 -1.69
N ALA A 148 -11.69 10.12 -2.53
CA ALA A 148 -13.13 10.01 -2.29
C ALA A 148 -13.55 10.55 -0.91
N GLN A 149 -13.02 11.71 -0.53
CA GLN A 149 -13.25 12.39 0.74
C GLN A 149 -12.88 11.53 1.96
N GLY A 150 -11.84 10.70 1.86
CA GLY A 150 -11.40 9.82 2.94
C GLY A 150 -12.34 8.65 3.25
N ALA A 151 -13.33 8.36 2.38
CA ALA A 151 -14.38 7.37 2.67
C ALA A 151 -13.87 5.94 2.90
N LEU A 152 -12.71 5.55 2.36
CA LEU A 152 -12.11 4.26 2.68
C LEU A 152 -11.59 4.23 4.13
N THR A 153 -10.85 5.27 4.52
CA THR A 153 -10.31 5.42 5.88
C THR A 153 -11.43 5.40 6.92
N GLU A 154 -12.50 6.18 6.69
CA GLU A 154 -13.66 6.21 7.60
C GLU A 154 -14.33 4.84 7.72
N ARG A 155 -14.55 4.13 6.60
CA ARG A 155 -15.16 2.80 6.67
C ARG A 155 -14.29 1.78 7.40
N ILE A 156 -12.97 1.81 7.22
CA ILE A 156 -12.07 0.91 7.97
C ILE A 156 -12.15 1.22 9.46
N ARG A 157 -12.17 2.51 9.83
CA ARG A 157 -12.33 2.97 11.20
C ARG A 157 -13.62 2.49 11.85
N GLU A 158 -14.72 2.50 11.10
CA GLU A 158 -16.04 2.06 11.58
C GLU A 158 -16.21 0.54 11.64
N SER A 159 -15.47 -0.21 10.82
CA SER A 159 -15.69 -1.65 10.62
C SER A 159 -14.66 -2.56 11.29
N ARG A 160 -13.58 -2.00 11.85
CA ARG A 160 -12.48 -2.79 12.42
C ARG A 160 -11.98 -2.20 13.73
N GLU A 161 -12.05 -2.98 14.79
CA GLU A 161 -11.33 -2.68 16.03
C GLU A 161 -9.81 -2.94 15.84
N GLY A 162 -8.97 -2.12 16.47
CA GLY A 162 -7.51 -2.34 16.48
C GLY A 162 -6.78 -2.08 15.16
N PHE A 163 -7.31 -1.22 14.28
CA PHE A 163 -6.53 -0.74 13.13
C PHE A 163 -5.52 0.34 13.56
N VAL A 164 -4.41 0.48 12.82
CA VAL A 164 -3.44 1.57 13.04
C VAL A 164 -3.50 2.50 11.85
N GLY A 165 -3.73 3.79 12.05
CA GLY A 165 -3.88 4.71 10.93
C GLY A 165 -3.66 6.15 11.31
N LEU A 166 -2.86 6.87 10.52
CA LEU A 166 -2.50 8.27 10.77
C LEU A 166 -2.93 9.13 9.59
N THR A 167 -3.32 10.38 9.86
CA THR A 167 -3.49 11.40 8.82
C THR A 167 -2.34 12.40 8.88
N ILE A 168 -1.65 12.61 7.76
CA ILE A 168 -0.61 13.65 7.63
C ILE A 168 -1.31 14.94 7.21
N GLU A 169 -1.44 15.92 8.11
CA GLU A 169 -2.27 17.12 7.86
C GLU A 169 -1.83 17.94 6.64
N GLY A 170 -0.51 18.08 6.42
CA GLY A 170 0.06 18.75 5.25
C GLY A 170 0.15 17.85 4.02
N GLY A 171 -0.19 16.56 4.16
CA GLY A 171 -0.03 15.55 3.13
C GLY A 171 -0.99 15.71 1.96
N GLY A 172 -0.58 15.13 0.84
CA GLY A 172 -1.27 15.24 -0.45
C GLY A 172 -1.39 13.89 -1.16
N HIS A 173 -2.45 13.74 -1.96
CA HIS A 173 -2.77 12.47 -2.62
C HIS A 173 -1.63 11.90 -3.49
N GLY A 174 -0.75 12.77 -3.99
CA GLY A 174 0.41 12.40 -4.79
C GLY A 174 1.64 11.97 -4.00
N ASP A 175 1.64 12.06 -2.68
CA ASP A 175 2.84 11.83 -1.85
C ASP A 175 3.36 10.40 -1.95
N ALA A 176 2.48 9.42 -2.12
CA ALA A 176 2.89 8.03 -2.34
C ALA A 176 3.80 7.84 -3.57
N GLU A 177 3.65 8.67 -4.61
CA GLU A 177 4.51 8.62 -5.80
C GLU A 177 5.87 9.31 -5.59
N ARG A 178 6.02 10.06 -4.49
CA ARG A 178 7.24 10.80 -4.13
C ARG A 178 8.12 10.02 -3.13
N ILE A 179 7.57 9.04 -2.42
CA ILE A 179 8.31 8.18 -1.47
C ILE A 179 9.50 7.51 -2.16
N GLY A 180 10.69 7.59 -1.54
CA GLY A 180 11.91 6.92 -2.02
C GLY A 180 12.49 7.50 -3.32
N SER A 181 12.06 8.69 -3.74
CA SER A 181 12.56 9.35 -4.95
C SER A 181 13.88 10.13 -4.78
N GLY A 182 14.44 10.20 -3.56
CA GLY A 182 15.78 10.72 -3.30
C GLY A 182 15.92 12.25 -3.25
N GLY A 183 14.82 12.99 -3.07
CA GLY A 183 14.85 14.44 -2.86
C GLY A 183 13.45 15.06 -2.78
N PRO A 184 13.33 16.40 -2.64
CA PRO A 184 12.04 17.10 -2.67
C PRO A 184 11.49 17.09 -4.10
N GLY A 185 11.07 15.91 -4.58
CA GLY A 185 10.41 15.75 -5.86
C GLY A 185 9.19 16.65 -5.89
N HIS A 186 8.98 17.32 -7.03
CA HIS A 186 7.80 18.16 -7.20
C HIS A 186 6.55 17.27 -7.17
N VAL A 187 5.48 17.74 -6.52
CA VAL A 187 4.15 17.15 -6.63
C VAL A 187 3.81 17.04 -8.13
N PRO A 188 3.55 15.83 -8.67
CA PRO A 188 3.19 15.65 -10.06
C PRO A 188 2.03 16.57 -10.43
N ALA A 189 2.13 17.28 -11.57
CA ALA A 189 1.18 18.33 -11.94
C ALA A 189 -0.28 17.89 -11.88
N ILE A 190 -0.56 16.64 -12.26
CA ILE A 190 -1.91 16.07 -12.18
C ILE A 190 -2.48 16.04 -10.76
N TYR A 191 -1.69 15.79 -9.71
CA TYR A 191 -2.19 15.84 -8.33
C TYR A 191 -2.45 17.27 -7.87
N ARG A 192 -1.56 18.20 -8.24
CA ARG A 192 -1.77 19.62 -7.95
C ARG A 192 -3.08 20.13 -8.54
N PHE A 193 -3.34 19.81 -9.80
CA PHE A 193 -4.53 20.32 -10.49
C PHE A 193 -5.81 19.50 -10.23
N ALA A 194 -5.72 18.17 -10.17
CA ALA A 194 -6.91 17.33 -9.98
C ALA A 194 -7.30 17.16 -8.50
N CYS A 195 -6.32 17.18 -7.60
CA CYS A 195 -6.51 16.87 -6.19
C CYS A 195 -6.27 18.07 -5.26
N GLY A 196 -5.76 19.19 -5.76
CA GLY A 196 -5.40 20.34 -4.93
C GLY A 196 -4.15 20.08 -4.09
N ASP A 197 -3.27 19.21 -4.57
CA ASP A 197 -2.10 18.75 -3.82
C ASP A 197 -0.98 19.81 -3.79
N HIS A 198 -0.62 20.21 -2.58
CA HIS A 198 0.41 21.21 -2.27
C HIS A 198 1.37 20.74 -1.17
N SER A 199 1.46 19.43 -0.94
CA SER A 199 2.24 18.87 0.16
C SER A 199 3.73 19.24 0.11
N ALA A 200 4.30 19.45 1.29
CA ALA A 200 5.70 19.80 1.44
C ALA A 200 6.59 18.55 1.32
N ALA A 201 7.91 18.73 1.37
CA ALA A 201 8.83 17.59 1.33
C ALA A 201 8.82 16.84 2.66
N GLU A 202 8.56 17.56 3.75
CA GLU A 202 8.47 17.09 5.12
C GLU A 202 7.30 16.11 5.29
N ASP A 203 6.16 16.37 4.67
CA ASP A 203 4.99 15.48 4.69
C ASP A 203 5.29 14.13 4.03
N VAL A 204 5.99 14.14 2.89
CA VAL A 204 6.47 12.92 2.22
C VAL A 204 7.46 12.17 3.09
N ALA A 205 8.36 12.88 3.79
CA ALA A 205 9.34 12.26 4.67
C ALA A 205 8.67 11.53 5.86
N ILE A 206 7.54 12.06 6.37
CA ILE A 206 6.71 11.38 7.37
C ILE A 206 6.14 10.09 6.79
N ALA A 207 5.49 10.16 5.62
CA ALA A 207 4.93 8.99 4.94
C ALA A 207 5.99 7.92 4.64
N GLU A 208 7.18 8.34 4.19
CA GLU A 208 8.32 7.46 3.93
C GLU A 208 8.80 6.75 5.20
N SER A 209 8.96 7.50 6.28
CA SER A 209 9.41 6.99 7.58
C SER A 209 8.44 5.96 8.15
N LEU A 210 7.13 6.26 8.11
CA LEU A 210 6.07 5.35 8.51
C LEU A 210 6.07 4.08 7.68
N LEU A 211 6.07 4.21 6.35
CA LEU A 211 6.09 3.06 5.44
C LEU A 211 7.29 2.16 5.72
N ARG A 212 8.49 2.74 5.87
CA ARG A 212 9.73 2.00 6.16
C ARG A 212 9.68 1.26 7.49
N GLY A 213 9.18 1.91 8.55
CA GLY A 213 9.06 1.28 9.87
C GLY A 213 8.08 0.10 9.83
N TRP A 214 6.87 0.36 9.33
CA TRP A 214 5.78 -0.61 9.32
C TRP A 214 6.04 -1.83 8.44
N VAL A 215 6.68 -1.68 7.28
CA VAL A 215 6.99 -2.85 6.45
C VAL A 215 8.00 -3.78 7.12
N VAL A 216 8.95 -3.24 7.89
CA VAL A 216 9.90 -4.03 8.68
C VAL A 216 9.21 -4.69 9.87
N ASP A 217 8.34 -3.95 10.58
CA ASP A 217 7.62 -4.49 11.73
C ASP A 217 6.68 -5.63 11.28
N LEU A 218 5.94 -5.46 10.19
CA LEU A 218 5.11 -6.52 9.58
C LEU A 218 5.96 -7.72 9.12
N ALA A 219 7.08 -7.48 8.43
CA ALA A 219 7.97 -8.54 7.95
C ALA A 219 8.53 -9.41 9.09
N LEU A 220 8.78 -8.80 10.25
CA LEU A 220 9.37 -9.47 11.41
C LEU A 220 8.34 -9.91 12.44
N GLY A 221 7.03 -9.71 12.19
CA GLY A 221 5.96 -10.02 13.14
C GLY A 221 6.05 -9.25 14.45
N ARG A 222 6.59 -8.02 14.42
CA ARG A 222 6.76 -7.16 15.59
C ARG A 222 5.49 -6.37 15.89
N GLU A 223 5.40 -5.91 17.14
CA GLU A 223 4.42 -4.91 17.53
C GLU A 223 4.63 -3.63 16.71
N LEU A 224 3.52 -3.04 16.26
CA LEU A 224 3.54 -1.90 15.37
C LEU A 224 3.90 -0.66 16.17
N THR A 225 5.11 -0.14 15.95
CA THR A 225 5.59 1.04 16.68
C THR A 225 5.31 2.31 15.88
N LEU A 226 4.75 3.32 16.54
CA LEU A 226 4.95 4.69 16.13
C LEU A 226 6.36 5.07 16.57
N ARG A 227 7.11 5.85 15.78
CA ARG A 227 8.47 6.29 16.17
C ARG A 227 8.43 7.77 16.51
N PRO A 228 9.19 8.24 17.53
CA PRO A 228 9.16 9.64 17.93
C PRO A 228 9.74 10.53 16.81
N GLY A 229 9.08 11.66 16.53
CA GLY A 229 9.48 12.64 15.49
C GLY A 229 8.37 13.09 14.53
N HIS A 230 7.17 12.50 14.59
CA HIS A 230 6.04 12.81 13.69
C HIS A 230 5.08 13.87 14.28
N ALA A 231 5.60 15.02 14.70
CA ALA A 231 4.83 16.07 15.40
C ALA A 231 3.73 16.79 14.57
N VAL A 232 3.44 16.35 13.34
CA VAL A 232 2.46 16.97 12.41
C VAL A 232 1.33 16.01 12.03
N VAL A 233 1.00 15.10 12.94
CA VAL A 233 -0.13 14.17 12.77
C VAL A 233 -1.30 14.66 13.62
N SER A 234 -2.44 15.00 13.00
CA SER A 234 -3.70 15.17 13.74
C SER A 234 -4.60 13.94 13.53
N GLY A 235 -4.83 13.20 14.63
CA GLY A 235 -5.68 12.00 14.69
C GLY A 235 -5.19 10.80 13.84
N TRP A 236 -5.49 9.53 14.12
CA TRP A 236 -5.79 8.81 15.36
C TRP A 236 -4.67 7.76 15.56
N VAL A 237 -4.70 7.03 16.68
CA VAL A 237 -4.00 5.76 16.93
C VAL A 237 -5.03 4.87 17.64
N LEU A 238 -5.09 3.55 17.39
CA LEU A 238 -5.13 2.51 18.43
C LEU A 238 -5.40 1.09 17.89
N ALA A 239 -4.41 0.22 18.07
CA ALA A 239 -4.65 -1.02 18.80
C ALA A 239 -4.05 -0.81 20.20
N ASP A 240 -4.60 -1.43 21.24
CA ASP A 240 -4.25 -1.29 22.67
C ASP A 240 -2.80 -1.69 23.05
N ARG A 241 -1.90 -1.72 22.06
CA ARG A 241 -0.50 -2.14 22.06
C ARG A 241 0.31 -1.29 21.09
N VAL A 242 0.23 0.02 21.23
CA VAL A 242 1.38 0.85 20.84
C VAL A 242 2.05 1.14 22.17
N ALA A 243 3.14 0.44 22.48
CA ALA A 243 3.97 0.78 23.62
C ALA A 243 4.19 2.30 23.62
N GLU A 244 3.71 2.97 24.68
CA GLU A 244 3.91 4.41 24.86
C GLU A 244 5.41 4.72 24.74
N ILE A 245 5.72 5.78 24.00
CA ILE A 245 7.06 6.37 23.93
C ILE A 245 7.14 7.52 24.92
#